data_AF-A0A1I3ANG2-F1
#
_entry.id   AF-A0A1I3ANG2-F1
#
_cell.length_a   1.000
_cell.length_b   1.000
_cell.length_c   1.000
_cell.angle_alpha   90.00
_cell.angle_beta   90.00
_cell.angle_gamma   90.00
#
_symmetry.space_group_name_H-M   'P 1'
#
loop_
_entity.id
_entity.type
_entity.pdbx_description
1 polymer ?
#
loop_
_entity_poly.entity_id
_entity_poly.type
_entity_poly.pdbx_seq_one_letter_code
_entity_poly.pdbx_strand_id
1 'polypeptide(L)'
;MQQMRIQLLKNMLTRFVTWDGKSETAVKLVTENQADIEDLQSLDLQLNTSYTKQEQELAEQIMEKQQNIWSVIKTEQQHVLHQMQQMKQKDKVIHHYYQNVKRSVFVDKGL
;
A
#
# COMPACT_ATOMS: atom_id res chain seq x y z
N MET A 1 -25.16 13.20 17.26
CA MET A 1 -24.17 12.16 17.62
C MET A 1 -24.26 10.96 16.68
N GLN A 2 -25.31 10.12 16.70
CA GLN A 2 -25.43 8.98 15.74
C GLN A 2 -25.42 9.39 14.26
N GLN A 3 -26.09 10.50 13.89
CA GLN A 3 -26.02 11.02 12.51
C GLN A 3 -24.60 11.41 12.08
N MET A 4 -23.76 11.85 13.02
CA MET A 4 -22.37 12.23 12.76
C MET A 4 -21.50 10.99 12.54
N ARG A 5 -21.74 9.92 13.31
CA ARG A 5 -21.12 8.61 13.09
C ARG A 5 -21.42 8.04 11.71
N ILE A 6 -22.70 8.04 11.31
CA ILE A 6 -23.11 7.63 9.96
C ILE A 6 -22.44 8.49 8.88
N GLN A 7 -22.31 9.80 9.10
CA GLN A 7 -21.69 10.68 8.11
C GLN A 7 -20.19 10.40 7.95
N LEU A 8 -19.46 10.16 9.04
CA LEU A 8 -18.05 9.77 9.00
C LEU A 8 -17.87 8.45 8.22
N LEU A 9 -18.70 7.44 8.52
CA LEU A 9 -18.69 6.16 7.80
C LEU A 9 -18.97 6.34 6.29
N LYS A 10 -19.96 7.17 5.94
CA LYS A 10 -20.25 7.47 4.53
C LYS A 10 -19.11 8.20 3.83
N ASN A 11 -18.50 9.19 4.48
CA ASN A 11 -17.37 9.93 3.94
C ASN A 11 -16.21 8.98 3.63
N MET A 12 -15.82 8.14 4.59
CA MET A 12 -14.79 7.12 4.40
C MET A 12 -15.13 6.19 3.24
N LEU A 13 -16.36 5.65 3.21
CA LEU A 13 -16.80 4.73 2.16
C LEU A 13 -16.76 5.40 0.77
N THR A 14 -17.22 6.64 0.65
CA THR A 14 -17.16 7.38 -0.62
C THR A 14 -15.72 7.53 -1.10
N ARG A 15 -14.78 7.90 -0.22
CA ARG A 15 -13.36 7.98 -0.61
C ARG A 15 -12.86 6.63 -1.12
N PHE A 16 -13.14 5.55 -0.40
CA PHE A 16 -12.77 4.19 -0.81
C PHE A 16 -13.38 3.76 -2.15
N VAL A 17 -14.63 4.13 -2.45
CA VAL A 17 -15.29 3.79 -3.73
C VAL A 17 -14.70 4.58 -4.90
N THR A 18 -14.24 5.80 -4.67
CA THR A 18 -13.61 6.64 -5.71
C THR A 18 -12.15 6.31 -5.99
N TRP A 19 -11.58 5.33 -5.28
CA TRP A 19 -10.18 4.94 -5.47
C TRP A 19 -9.94 4.36 -6.87
N ASP A 20 -8.85 4.79 -7.50
CA ASP A 20 -8.49 4.40 -8.88
C ASP A 20 -7.70 3.08 -8.97
N GLY A 21 -7.50 2.39 -7.84
CA GLY A 21 -6.79 1.12 -7.77
C GLY A 21 -5.26 1.24 -7.72
N LYS A 22 -4.69 2.45 -7.70
CA LYS A 22 -3.24 2.66 -7.68
C LYS A 22 -2.66 2.74 -6.27
N SER A 23 -1.42 2.30 -6.10
CA SER A 23 -0.72 2.33 -4.82
C SER A 23 -0.41 3.76 -4.34
N GLU A 24 -0.12 4.68 -5.26
CA GLU A 24 0.20 6.09 -4.96
C GLU A 24 -0.99 6.82 -4.33
N THR A 25 -2.18 6.61 -4.90
CA THR A 25 -3.44 7.18 -4.41
C THR A 25 -3.95 6.44 -3.18
N ALA A 26 -3.61 5.15 -3.02
CA ALA A 26 -3.99 4.37 -1.85
C ALA A 26 -3.40 4.92 -0.55
N VAL A 27 -2.12 5.31 -0.54
CA VAL A 27 -1.47 5.89 0.64
C VAL A 27 -2.13 7.21 1.04
N LYS A 28 -2.44 8.05 0.05
CA LYS A 28 -3.16 9.31 0.26
C LYS A 28 -4.53 9.05 0.89
N LEU A 29 -5.27 8.09 0.36
CA LEU A 29 -6.61 7.74 0.82
C LEU A 29 -6.61 7.19 2.26
N VAL A 30 -5.65 6.34 2.61
CA VAL A 30 -5.46 5.87 3.99
C VAL A 30 -5.17 7.04 4.93
N THR A 31 -4.33 7.98 4.51
CA THR A 31 -3.98 9.16 5.30
C THR A 31 -5.18 10.09 5.49
N GLU A 32 -5.97 10.33 4.44
CA GLU A 32 -7.17 11.17 4.50
C GLU A 32 -8.28 10.57 5.38
N ASN A 33 -8.38 9.24 5.42
CA ASN A 33 -9.34 8.54 6.27
C ASN A 33 -8.89 8.44 7.73
N GLN A 34 -7.62 8.68 8.04
CA GLN A 34 -7.10 8.60 9.41
C GLN A 34 -7.79 9.61 10.34
N ALA A 35 -8.03 10.84 9.86
CA ALA A 35 -8.75 11.85 10.62
C ALA A 35 -10.20 11.40 10.95
N ASP A 36 -10.91 10.85 9.96
CA ASP A 36 -12.27 10.34 10.17
C ASP A 36 -12.30 9.15 11.16
N ILE A 37 -11.24 8.33 11.21
CA ILE A 37 -11.11 7.23 12.17
C ILE A 37 -10.88 7.78 13.59
N GLU A 38 -10.05 8.79 13.76
CA GLU A 38 -9.79 9.43 15.05
C GLU A 38 -11.04 10.12 15.59
N ASP A 39 -11.78 10.80 14.71
CA ASP A 39 -13.08 11.39 15.03
C ASP A 39 -14.09 10.31 15.41
N LEU A 40 -14.15 9.20 14.67
CA LEU A 40 -15.03 8.08 14.95
C LEU A 40 -14.74 7.45 16.32
N GLN A 41 -13.46 7.22 16.65
CA GLN A 41 -13.02 6.69 17.94
C GLN A 41 -13.44 7.62 19.09
N SER A 42 -13.21 8.91 18.92
CA SER A 42 -13.61 9.93 19.91
C SER A 42 -15.12 9.95 20.10
N LEU A 43 -15.87 9.82 19.02
CA LEU A 43 -17.33 9.82 19.04
C LEU A 43 -17.91 8.56 19.68
N ASP A 44 -17.30 7.39 19.45
CA ASP A 44 -17.70 6.13 20.06
C ASP A 44 -17.47 6.11 21.58
N LEU A 45 -16.37 6.70 22.06
CA LEU A 45 -16.12 6.90 23.49
C LEU A 45 -17.21 7.76 24.16
N GLN A 46 -17.78 8.72 23.43
CA GLN A 46 -18.84 9.60 23.95
C GLN A 46 -20.24 8.99 23.84
N LEU A 47 -20.48 8.22 22.77
CA LEU A 47 -21.81 7.70 22.45
C LEU A 47 -22.24 6.53 23.32
N ASN A 48 -21.30 5.77 23.88
CA ASN A 48 -21.50 4.60 24.76
C ASN A 48 -22.69 3.70 24.33
N THR A 49 -22.92 3.63 23.02
CA THR A 49 -24.08 2.99 22.40
C THR A 49 -23.58 2.13 21.25
N SER A 50 -24.18 0.95 21.14
CA SER A 50 -23.86 0.01 20.07
C SER A 50 -24.13 0.62 18.69
N TYR A 51 -23.42 0.09 17.70
CA TYR A 51 -23.69 0.40 16.30
C TYR A 51 -25.08 -0.11 15.92
N THR A 52 -25.81 0.73 15.20
CA THR A 52 -27.03 0.32 14.50
C THR A 52 -26.68 -0.61 13.35
N LYS A 53 -27.66 -1.37 12.85
CA LYS A 53 -27.47 -2.28 11.72
C LYS A 53 -26.88 -1.57 10.48
N GLN A 54 -27.37 -0.36 10.18
CA GLN A 54 -26.85 0.42 9.06
C GLN A 54 -25.38 0.82 9.25
N GLU A 55 -24.99 1.20 10.47
CA GLU A 55 -23.60 1.57 10.76
C GLU A 55 -22.69 0.34 10.66
N GLN A 56 -23.16 -0.84 11.08
CA GLN A 56 -22.44 -2.11 10.92
C GLN A 56 -22.23 -2.45 9.43
N GLU A 57 -23.28 -2.37 8.61
CA GLU A 57 -23.19 -2.63 7.17
C GLU A 57 -22.21 -1.67 6.47
N LEU A 58 -22.14 -0.41 6.89
CA LEU A 58 -21.17 0.55 6.37
C LEU A 58 -19.74 0.21 6.82
N ALA A 59 -19.56 -0.16 8.09
CA ALA A 59 -18.26 -0.53 8.64
C ALA A 59 -17.71 -1.79 7.95
N GLU A 60 -18.54 -2.81 7.71
CA GLU A 60 -18.15 -4.02 7.00
C GLU A 60 -17.66 -3.72 5.58
N GLN A 61 -18.40 -2.88 4.83
CA GLN A 61 -17.99 -2.44 3.49
C GLN A 61 -16.66 -1.68 3.51
N ILE A 62 -16.46 -0.80 4.49
CA ILE A 62 -15.20 -0.08 4.67
C ILE A 62 -14.05 -1.07 4.92
N MET A 63 -14.23 -2.03 5.81
CA MET A 63 -13.21 -3.04 6.14
C MET A 63 -12.83 -3.86 4.91
N GLU A 64 -13.80 -4.29 4.10
CA GLU A 64 -13.55 -5.02 2.86
C GLU A 64 -12.73 -4.18 1.87
N LYS A 65 -13.10 -2.91 1.66
CA LYS A 65 -12.34 -2.00 0.77
C LYS A 65 -10.92 -1.77 1.28
N GLN A 66 -10.75 -1.62 2.59
CA GLN A 66 -9.44 -1.41 3.18
C GLN A 66 -8.53 -2.64 3.03
N GLN A 67 -9.08 -3.86 3.15
CA GLN A 67 -8.33 -5.09 2.89
C GLN A 67 -7.87 -5.19 1.43
N ASN A 68 -8.73 -4.81 0.48
CA ASN A 68 -8.39 -4.78 -0.94
C ASN A 68 -7.24 -3.81 -1.23
N ILE A 69 -7.29 -2.60 -0.65
CA ILE A 69 -6.19 -1.62 -0.75
C ILE A 69 -4.89 -2.18 -0.18
N TRP A 70 -4.93 -2.79 1.00
CA TRP A 70 -3.76 -3.42 1.60
C TRP A 70 -3.14 -4.50 0.72
N SER A 71 -3.97 -5.29 0.03
CA SER A 71 -3.51 -6.30 -0.93
C SER A 71 -2.75 -5.69 -2.09
N VAL A 72 -3.26 -4.60 -2.66
CA VAL A 72 -2.60 -3.87 -3.76
C VAL A 72 -1.27 -3.26 -3.30
N ILE A 73 -1.24 -2.60 -2.14
CA ILE A 73 0.00 -2.03 -1.59
C ILE A 73 1.05 -3.13 -1.37
N LYS A 74 0.65 -4.29 -0.81
CA LYS A 74 1.57 -5.43 -0.60
C LYS A 74 2.10 -5.98 -1.91
N THR A 75 1.25 -6.07 -2.93
CA THR A 75 1.65 -6.56 -4.26
C THR A 75 2.69 -5.63 -4.88
N GLU A 76 2.46 -4.32 -4.82
CA GLU A 76 3.41 -3.33 -5.34
C GLU A 76 4.74 -3.37 -4.56
N GLN A 77 4.68 -3.52 -3.24
CA GLN A 77 5.88 -3.69 -2.42
C GLN A 77 6.71 -4.90 -2.85
N GLN A 78 6.06 -6.05 -3.11
CA GLN A 78 6.74 -7.25 -3.59
C GLN A 78 7.36 -7.05 -4.97
N HIS A 79 6.65 -6.36 -5.86
CA HIS A 79 7.13 -6.03 -7.19
C HIS A 79 8.40 -5.16 -7.15
N VAL A 80 8.40 -4.09 -6.35
CA VAL A 80 9.57 -3.23 -6.14
C VAL A 80 10.76 -4.03 -5.57
N LEU A 81 10.52 -4.87 -4.56
CA LEU A 81 11.57 -5.72 -3.98
C LEU A 81 12.18 -6.66 -5.02
N HIS A 82 11.35 -7.25 -5.89
CA HIS A 82 11.81 -8.12 -6.95
C HIS A 82 12.66 -7.37 -7.99
N GLN A 83 12.22 -6.19 -8.42
CA GLN A 83 12.99 -5.35 -9.34
C GLN A 83 14.35 -4.96 -8.77
N MET A 84 14.42 -4.60 -7.48
CA MET A 84 15.69 -4.31 -6.82
C MET A 84 16.63 -5.52 -6.79
N GLN A 85 16.10 -6.74 -6.60
CA GLN A 85 16.90 -7.96 -6.67
C GLN A 85 17.46 -8.20 -8.08
N GLN A 86 16.64 -8.01 -9.12
CA GLN A 86 17.07 -8.13 -10.50
C GLN A 86 18.17 -7.12 -10.86
N MET A 87 18.04 -5.87 -10.43
CA MET A 87 19.09 -4.85 -10.63
C MET A 87 20.41 -5.26 -9.96
N LYS A 88 20.37 -5.72 -8.71
CA LYS A 88 21.57 -6.22 -8.00
C LYS A 88 22.22 -7.41 -8.73
N GLN A 89 21.43 -8.31 -9.32
CA GLN A 89 21.97 -9.41 -10.12
C GLN A 89 22.60 -8.90 -11.41
N LYS A 90 21.96 -7.97 -12.13
CA LYS A 90 22.50 -7.34 -13.33
C LYS A 90 23.83 -6.65 -13.05
N ASP A 91 23.92 -5.90 -11.95
CA ASP A 91 25.16 -5.22 -11.54
C ASP A 91 26.29 -6.21 -11.24
N LYS A 92 25.98 -7.32 -10.56
CA LYS A 92 26.95 -8.41 -10.32
C LYS A 92 27.45 -9.02 -11.63
N VAL A 93 26.56 -9.30 -12.57
CA VAL A 93 26.91 -9.87 -13.88
C VAL A 93 27.81 -8.90 -14.66
N ILE A 94 27.42 -7.62 -14.76
CA ILE A 94 28.24 -6.58 -15.41
C ILE A 94 29.61 -6.49 -14.75
N HIS A 95 29.67 -6.46 -13.42
CA HIS A 95 30.92 -6.41 -12.68
C HIS A 95 31.83 -7.61 -12.98
N HIS A 96 31.29 -8.83 -13.00
CA HIS A 96 32.02 -10.03 -13.39
C HIS A 96 32.53 -9.97 -14.84
N TYR A 97 31.72 -9.51 -15.79
CA TYR A 97 32.17 -9.31 -17.17
C TYR A 97 33.30 -8.30 -17.25
N TYR A 98 33.20 -7.14 -16.58
CA TYR A 98 34.26 -6.13 -16.58
C TYR A 98 35.56 -6.64 -15.94
N GLN A 99 35.48 -7.40 -14.84
CA GLN A 99 36.66 -8.00 -14.21
C GLN A 99 37.30 -9.09 -15.10
N ASN A 100 36.50 -9.92 -15.74
CA ASN A 100 36.98 -10.96 -16.64
C ASN A 100 37.56 -10.39 -17.94
N VAL A 101 36.97 -9.33 -18.49
CA VAL A 101 37.54 -8.58 -19.63
C VAL A 101 38.88 -7.95 -19.25
N LYS A 102 39.02 -7.38 -18.04
CA LYS A 102 40.31 -6.86 -17.57
C LYS A 102 41.39 -7.94 -17.37
N ARG A 103 41.02 -9.19 -17.04
CA ARG A 103 41.95 -10.32 -16.95
C ARG A 103 42.26 -10.97 -18.31
N SER A 104 41.35 -10.92 -19.28
CA SER A 104 41.44 -11.65 -20.54
C SER A 104 42.26 -10.97 -21.64
N VAL A 105 42.87 -9.80 -21.40
CA VAL A 105 43.70 -9.08 -22.38
C VAL A 105 45.18 -9.52 -22.35
N PHE A 106 45.57 -10.40 -21.42
CA PHE A 106 46.92 -10.98 -21.36
C PHE A 106 46.89 -12.48 -21.67
N VAL A 107 46.44 -12.86 -22.86
CA VAL A 107 46.92 -14.11 -23.47
C VAL A 107 48.06 -13.70 -24.38
N ASP A 108 49.26 -13.81 -23.83
CA ASP A 108 50.52 -13.61 -24.52
C ASP A 108 50.54 -14.49 -25.77
N LYS A 109 50.56 -13.85 -26.95
CA LYS A 109 50.85 -14.54 -28.22
C LYS A 109 52.37 -14.74 -28.26
N GLY A 110 52.86 -15.74 -27.55
CA GLY A 110 54.28 -16.03 -27.49
C GLY A 110 54.59 -17.37 -26.86
N LEU A 111 54.49 -18.43 -27.66
CA LEU A 111 55.45 -19.54 -27.82
C LEU A 111 54.91 -20.56 -28.84
#